data_AF-A0A4U1BKQ6-F1
#
_entry.id   AF-A0A4U1BKQ6-F1
#
_cell.length_a   1.000
_cell.length_b   1.000
_cell.length_c   1.000
_cell.angle_alpha   90.00
_cell.angle_beta   90.00
_cell.angle_gamma   90.00
#
_symmetry.space_group_name_H-M   'P 1'
#
loop_
_entity.id
_entity.type
_entity.pdbx_description
1 polymer ?
#
loop_
_entity_poly.entity_id
_entity_poly.type
_entity_poly.pdbx_seq_one_letter_code
_entity_poly.pdbx_strand_id
1 'polypeptide(L)'
;MAYPRNDNPLEELILEIREQQALQSQAYKTIELNRTHLAIRSDCQKVIEQTSKKIRELKLGSNISPREYDVYMGELETKLAIYELHNPAPQKPQPCAHNITEWRLRYNRDSSTRVVEQCLSCGRNLRDRRKADSPGWEHYPIFDKSIQRVEDNEYRVWCEKRGEVVSEHLRNNRTYANFNREEFVKEYTKTNPEPTYPEYCDHPQTELTLRKFSPSNLSVVEQCQVCGKHVRSIPKKTVLDINSLSAFDENLEEQTRNIWIQWNNRLHNASKKANLEKIEEIRRKISLGEVTDEDSSTFGTYYNTEEWSKTRDRILNRDEWQCQSCHKPAQCVHHIVYDRLGRENDLDLISLCHNCHDGVHAYQDTQMYGYRMTPSEIMHSRF
;
A
#
# COMPACT_ATOMS: atom_id res chain seq x y z
N MET A 1 -4.85 -9.59 -40.57
CA MET A 1 -3.38 -9.78 -40.54
C MET A 1 -3.08 -10.64 -39.33
N ALA A 2 -2.23 -11.66 -39.47
CA ALA A 2 -1.84 -12.51 -38.34
C ALA A 2 -1.19 -11.70 -37.21
N TYR A 3 -1.16 -12.24 -35.99
CA TYR A 3 -0.49 -11.60 -34.86
C TYR A 3 0.98 -11.27 -35.20
N PRO A 4 1.46 -10.04 -34.91
CA PRO A 4 2.79 -9.62 -35.34
C PRO A 4 3.87 -10.35 -34.55
N ARG A 5 4.69 -11.12 -35.29
CA ARG A 5 5.83 -11.86 -34.74
C ARG A 5 7.08 -11.00 -34.53
N ASN A 6 7.22 -9.96 -35.34
CA ASN A 6 8.33 -9.01 -35.29
C ASN A 6 7.77 -7.62 -34.95
N ASP A 7 8.61 -6.77 -34.35
CA ASP A 7 8.31 -5.37 -34.03
C ASP A 7 7.04 -5.19 -33.18
N ASN A 8 6.75 -6.16 -32.30
CA ASN A 8 5.61 -6.08 -31.40
C ASN A 8 5.91 -5.08 -30.28
N PRO A 9 5.13 -3.99 -30.12
CA PRO A 9 5.40 -2.96 -29.12
C PRO A 9 5.25 -3.46 -27.67
N LEU A 10 4.61 -4.62 -27.45
CA LEU A 10 4.54 -5.25 -26.13
C LEU A 10 5.84 -5.93 -25.71
N GLU A 11 6.74 -6.23 -26.65
CA GLU A 11 7.98 -6.97 -26.35
C GLU A 11 8.88 -6.17 -25.41
N GLU A 12 9.31 -4.98 -25.84
CA GLU A 12 10.16 -4.08 -25.05
C GLU A 12 9.41 -3.55 -23.82
N LEU A 13 8.13 -3.19 -23.98
CA LEU A 13 7.29 -2.67 -22.90
C LEU A 13 7.21 -3.64 -21.71
N ILE A 14 6.96 -4.93 -21.97
CA ILE A 14 6.83 -5.93 -20.90
C ILE A 14 8.17 -6.18 -20.22
N LEU A 15 9.27 -6.22 -20.98
CA LEU A 15 10.61 -6.39 -20.42
C LEU A 15 10.97 -5.22 -19.48
N GLU A 16 10.76 -3.98 -19.91
CA GLU A 16 11.02 -2.82 -19.05
C GLU A 16 10.13 -2.81 -17.79
N ILE A 17 8.84 -3.16 -17.92
CA ILE A 17 7.93 -3.25 -16.77
C ILE A 17 8.42 -4.31 -15.78
N ARG A 18 8.87 -5.48 -16.25
CA ARG A 18 9.38 -6.56 -15.40
C ARG A 18 10.62 -6.13 -14.62
N GLU A 19 11.54 -5.40 -15.25
CA GLU A 19 12.73 -4.88 -14.55
C GLU A 19 12.33 -3.99 -13.38
N GLN A 20 11.35 -3.09 -13.59
CA GLN A 20 10.85 -2.23 -12.51
C GLN A 20 10.11 -3.04 -11.43
N GLN A 21 9.33 -4.06 -11.81
CA GLN A 21 8.65 -4.95 -10.86
C GLN A 21 9.64 -5.78 -10.02
N ALA A 22 10.75 -6.23 -10.62
CA ALA A 22 11.80 -6.95 -9.90
C ALA A 22 12.43 -6.07 -8.81
N LEU A 23 12.72 -4.80 -9.13
CA LEU A 23 13.20 -3.81 -8.16
C LEU A 23 12.20 -3.56 -7.03
N GLN A 24 10.90 -3.46 -7.36
CA GLN A 24 9.84 -3.34 -6.34
C GLN A 24 9.79 -4.56 -5.41
N SER A 25 9.79 -5.76 -5.99
CA SER A 25 9.76 -7.02 -5.24
C SER A 25 10.93 -7.10 -4.26
N GLN A 26 12.14 -6.73 -4.70
CA GLN A 26 13.33 -6.69 -3.86
C GLN A 26 13.21 -5.65 -2.73
N ALA A 27 12.66 -4.47 -3.02
CA ALA A 27 12.42 -3.43 -2.02
C ALA A 27 11.41 -3.88 -0.96
N TYR A 28 10.29 -4.48 -1.36
CA TYR A 28 9.29 -5.03 -0.43
C TYR A 28 9.88 -6.13 0.46
N LYS A 29 10.64 -7.07 -0.13
CA LYS A 29 11.32 -8.12 0.63
C LYS A 29 12.31 -7.55 1.65
N THR A 30 13.06 -6.52 1.26
CA THR A 30 13.98 -5.82 2.17
C THR A 30 13.24 -5.14 3.32
N ILE A 31 12.11 -4.48 3.06
CA ILE A 31 11.25 -3.90 4.11
C ILE A 31 10.75 -4.97 5.07
N GLU A 32 10.28 -6.10 4.54
CA GLU A 32 9.75 -7.19 5.35
C GLU A 32 10.78 -7.79 6.29
N LEU A 33 12.04 -7.90 5.86
CA LEU A 33 13.16 -8.39 6.67
C LEU A 33 13.65 -7.35 7.69
N ASN A 34 13.39 -6.06 7.47
CA ASN A 34 13.95 -4.94 8.24
C ASN A 34 12.87 -4.04 8.88
N ARG A 35 11.81 -4.64 9.44
CA ARG A 35 10.59 -3.92 9.91
C ARG A 35 10.87 -2.79 10.91
N THR A 36 11.90 -2.93 11.75
CA THR A 36 12.30 -1.98 12.79
C THR A 36 13.29 -0.91 12.32
N HIS A 37 13.93 -1.08 11.16
CA HIS A 37 14.95 -0.15 10.66
C HIS A 37 14.33 0.93 9.76
N LEU A 38 14.00 2.07 10.36
CA LEU A 38 13.35 3.20 9.67
C LEU A 38 14.10 3.71 8.43
N ALA A 39 15.44 3.80 8.50
CA ALA A 39 16.25 4.28 7.38
C ALA A 39 16.14 3.37 6.14
N ILE A 40 16.32 2.06 6.34
CA ILE A 40 16.19 1.04 5.29
C ILE A 40 14.78 1.10 4.67
N ARG A 41 13.75 1.19 5.51
CA ARG A 41 12.36 1.30 5.04
C ARG A 41 12.14 2.56 4.21
N SER A 42 12.68 3.70 4.63
CA SER A 42 12.57 4.96 3.88
C SER A 42 13.25 4.87 2.51
N ASP A 43 14.41 4.22 2.41
CA ASP A 43 15.11 4.09 1.14
C ASP A 43 14.41 3.10 0.19
N CYS A 44 13.95 1.96 0.71
CA CYS A 44 13.11 1.04 -0.07
C CYS A 44 11.81 1.70 -0.54
N GLN A 45 11.20 2.56 0.27
CA GLN A 45 9.99 3.30 -0.11
C GLN A 45 10.25 4.24 -1.31
N LYS A 46 11.40 4.92 -1.36
CA LYS A 46 11.80 5.74 -2.52
C LYS A 46 11.92 4.90 -3.79
N VAL A 47 12.52 3.71 -3.69
CA VAL A 47 12.64 2.78 -4.83
C VAL A 47 11.26 2.37 -5.33
N ILE A 48 10.33 2.02 -4.42
CA ILE A 48 8.95 1.65 -4.77
C ILE A 48 8.23 2.81 -5.49
N GLU A 49 8.39 4.04 -5.01
CA GLU A 49 7.79 5.22 -5.61
C GLU A 49 8.35 5.51 -7.01
N GLN A 50 9.68 5.46 -7.17
CA GLN A 50 10.36 5.69 -8.45
C GLN A 50 9.97 4.65 -9.50
N THR A 51 10.03 3.37 -9.15
CA THR A 51 9.62 2.26 -10.03
C THR A 51 8.14 2.31 -10.37
N SER A 52 7.26 2.65 -9.42
CA SER A 52 5.82 2.81 -9.69
C SER A 52 5.55 3.93 -10.69
N LYS A 53 6.28 5.05 -10.54
CA LYS A 53 6.22 6.16 -11.49
C LYS A 53 6.69 5.73 -12.87
N LYS A 54 7.83 5.05 -12.98
CA LYS A 54 8.38 4.57 -14.25
C LYS A 54 7.43 3.57 -14.95
N ILE A 55 6.85 2.60 -14.23
CA ILE A 55 5.85 1.68 -14.79
C ILE A 55 4.65 2.45 -15.36
N ARG A 56 4.16 3.46 -14.63
CA ARG A 56 3.06 4.30 -15.11
C ARG A 56 3.44 5.07 -16.38
N GLU A 57 4.63 5.64 -16.43
CA GLU A 57 5.15 6.36 -17.60
C GLU A 57 5.30 5.42 -18.81
N LEU A 58 5.78 4.20 -18.62
CA LEU A 58 5.88 3.19 -19.67
C LEU A 58 4.51 2.83 -20.25
N LYS A 59 3.53 2.57 -19.38
CA LYS A 59 2.16 2.28 -19.81
C LYS A 59 1.52 3.46 -20.56
N LEU A 60 1.72 4.69 -20.09
CA LEU A 60 1.19 5.89 -20.74
C LEU A 60 1.93 6.24 -22.04
N GLY A 61 3.23 5.95 -22.12
CA GLY A 61 4.06 6.17 -23.30
C GLY A 61 3.92 5.09 -24.36
N SER A 62 3.29 3.95 -24.04
CA SER A 62 3.01 2.91 -25.02
C SER A 62 2.07 3.46 -26.11
N ASN A 63 2.48 3.34 -27.37
CA ASN A 63 1.67 3.79 -28.52
C ASN A 63 0.58 2.76 -28.88
N ILE A 64 -0.03 2.15 -27.87
CA ILE A 64 -1.05 1.11 -28.01
C ILE A 64 -2.37 1.69 -27.53
N SER A 65 -3.13 2.24 -28.47
CA SER A 65 -4.44 2.84 -28.19
C SER A 65 -5.48 1.75 -27.88
N PRO A 66 -6.40 2.00 -26.93
CA PRO A 66 -7.55 1.13 -26.74
C PRO A 66 -8.44 1.15 -27.99
N ARG A 67 -9.19 0.07 -28.22
CA ARG A 67 -10.19 0.06 -29.30
C ARG A 67 -11.39 0.94 -28.94
N GLU A 68 -12.06 1.44 -29.96
CA GLU A 68 -13.23 2.32 -29.84
C GLU A 68 -14.56 1.59 -30.07
N TYR A 69 -14.52 0.29 -30.39
CA TYR A 69 -15.69 -0.55 -30.70
C TYR A 69 -15.71 -1.82 -29.84
N ASP A 70 -16.89 -2.45 -29.72
CA ASP A 70 -17.26 -3.50 -28.74
C ASP A 70 -16.76 -3.21 -27.32
N VAL A 71 -16.77 -1.93 -26.91
CA VAL A 71 -16.22 -1.50 -25.62
C VAL A 71 -17.17 -1.90 -24.50
N TYR A 72 -16.63 -2.64 -23.54
CA TYR A 72 -17.31 -2.96 -22.29
C TYR A 72 -16.80 -2.08 -21.15
N MET A 73 -17.74 -1.54 -20.37
CA MET A 73 -17.47 -0.91 -19.08
C MET A 73 -18.28 -1.64 -18.03
N GLY A 74 -17.61 -2.08 -16.96
CA GLY A 74 -18.29 -2.65 -15.80
C GLY A 74 -19.25 -1.65 -15.15
N GLU A 75 -20.10 -2.16 -14.27
CA GLU A 75 -21.09 -1.34 -13.57
C GLU A 75 -20.42 -0.24 -12.72
N LEU A 76 -19.30 -0.57 -12.05
CA LEU A 76 -18.53 0.39 -11.27
C LEU A 76 -17.95 1.50 -12.16
N GLU A 77 -17.31 1.13 -13.26
CA GLU A 77 -16.71 2.05 -14.22
C GLU A 77 -17.79 2.95 -14.83
N THR A 78 -18.97 2.40 -15.12
CA THR A 78 -20.13 3.15 -15.61
C THR A 78 -20.62 4.14 -14.56
N LYS A 79 -20.79 3.72 -13.29
CA LYS A 79 -21.18 4.62 -12.19
C LYS A 79 -20.16 5.74 -11.98
N LEU A 80 -18.87 5.43 -12.07
CA LEU A 80 -17.79 6.42 -11.98
C LEU A 80 -17.83 7.38 -13.17
N ALA A 81 -18.01 6.89 -14.40
CA ALA A 81 -18.11 7.74 -15.59
C ALA A 81 -19.32 8.70 -15.51
N ILE A 82 -20.49 8.20 -15.06
CA ILE A 82 -21.68 9.02 -14.82
C ILE A 82 -21.39 10.06 -13.73
N TYR A 83 -20.76 9.67 -12.61
CA TYR A 83 -20.40 10.60 -11.55
C TYR A 83 -19.47 11.70 -12.07
N GLU A 84 -18.41 11.34 -12.81
CA GLU A 84 -17.41 12.27 -13.35
C GLU A 84 -18.00 13.19 -14.43
N LEU A 85 -18.97 12.73 -15.21
CA LEU A 85 -19.71 13.54 -16.18
C LEU A 85 -20.51 14.65 -15.49
N HIS A 86 -21.19 14.33 -14.39
CA HIS A 86 -22.00 15.31 -13.63
C HIS A 86 -21.17 16.11 -12.62
N ASN A 87 -20.00 15.61 -12.24
CA ASN A 87 -19.08 16.20 -11.28
C ASN A 87 -17.67 16.17 -11.88
N PRO A 88 -17.34 17.06 -12.82
CA PRO A 88 -16.02 17.06 -13.45
C PRO A 88 -14.92 17.26 -12.41
N ALA A 89 -13.81 16.55 -12.57
CA ALA A 89 -12.68 16.65 -11.65
C ALA A 89 -12.14 18.09 -11.62
N PRO A 90 -12.03 18.73 -10.44
CA PRO A 90 -11.38 20.04 -10.34
C PRO A 90 -9.89 19.90 -10.64
N GLN A 91 -9.21 21.02 -10.92
CA GLN A 91 -7.79 21.01 -11.22
C GLN A 91 -7.01 20.36 -10.08
N LYS A 92 -6.24 19.32 -10.40
CA LYS A 92 -5.40 18.64 -9.41
C LYS A 92 -4.42 19.66 -8.80
N PRO A 93 -4.36 19.79 -7.48
CA PRO A 93 -3.48 20.76 -6.85
C PRO A 93 -2.01 20.47 -7.14
N GLN A 94 -1.30 21.49 -7.60
CA GLN A 94 0.14 21.41 -7.84
C GLN A 94 0.91 21.20 -6.52
N PRO A 95 2.05 20.50 -6.53
CA PRO A 95 2.94 20.44 -5.37
C PRO A 95 3.23 21.83 -4.80
N CYS A 96 3.25 21.95 -3.47
CA CYS A 96 3.58 23.23 -2.84
C CYS A 96 5.09 23.49 -2.96
N ALA A 97 5.45 24.59 -3.63
CA ALA A 97 6.85 25.04 -3.75
C ALA A 97 7.13 26.35 -2.97
N HIS A 98 6.18 26.82 -2.16
CA HIS A 98 6.40 28.01 -1.34
C HIS A 98 7.37 27.73 -0.19
N ASN A 99 8.10 28.76 0.20
CA ASN A 99 9.11 28.74 1.26
C ASN A 99 8.60 29.26 2.62
N ILE A 100 7.40 29.87 2.66
CA ILE A 100 6.83 30.40 3.90
C ILE A 100 6.04 29.29 4.60
N THR A 101 6.59 28.80 5.71
CA THR A 101 6.02 27.69 6.48
C THR A 101 6.04 28.00 7.98
N GLU A 102 5.15 27.35 8.72
CA GLU A 102 5.05 27.44 10.18
C GLU A 102 4.72 26.08 10.76
N TRP A 103 5.28 25.77 11.93
CA TRP A 103 4.92 24.55 12.66
C TRP A 103 3.63 24.78 13.44
N ARG A 104 2.69 23.85 13.31
CA ARG A 104 1.34 23.97 13.85
C ARG A 104 0.85 22.68 14.46
N LEU A 105 -0.10 22.80 15.39
CA LEU A 105 -0.77 21.66 16.01
C LEU A 105 -1.98 21.21 15.20
N ARG A 106 -2.03 19.92 14.85
CA ARG A 106 -3.20 19.31 14.20
C ARG A 106 -3.79 18.21 15.06
N TYR A 107 -5.09 18.30 15.31
CA TYR A 107 -5.87 17.30 16.04
C TYR A 107 -6.39 16.22 15.09
N ASN A 108 -6.29 14.98 15.52
CA ASN A 108 -6.94 13.82 14.90
C ASN A 108 -8.38 13.65 15.43
N ARG A 109 -9.14 12.73 14.85
CA ARG A 109 -10.55 12.46 15.27
C ARG A 109 -10.64 11.92 16.69
N ASP A 110 -9.60 11.25 17.18
CA ASP A 110 -9.47 10.72 18.54
C ASP A 110 -8.90 11.75 19.54
N SER A 111 -8.82 13.02 19.15
CA SER A 111 -8.23 14.12 19.94
C SER A 111 -6.71 14.02 20.14
N SER A 112 -6.03 13.01 19.58
CA SER A 112 -4.57 12.98 19.58
C SER A 112 -4.00 14.13 18.74
N THR A 113 -2.87 14.69 19.17
CA THR A 113 -2.22 15.83 18.50
C THR A 113 -0.94 15.41 17.79
N ARG A 114 -0.71 15.98 16.61
CA ARG A 114 0.56 15.91 15.88
C ARG A 114 1.06 17.30 15.54
N VAL A 115 2.38 17.45 15.48
CA VAL A 115 3.04 18.65 14.97
C VAL A 115 3.17 18.50 13.48
N VAL A 116 2.77 19.53 12.72
CA VAL A 116 2.83 19.53 11.26
C VAL A 116 3.44 20.84 10.77
N GLU A 117 4.13 20.79 9.64
CA GLU A 117 4.60 22.00 8.96
C GLU A 117 3.54 22.45 7.96
N GLN A 118 2.89 23.59 8.21
CA GLN A 118 1.88 24.19 7.33
C GLN A 118 2.51 25.28 6.48
N CYS A 119 2.29 25.26 5.16
CA CYS A 119 2.61 26.38 4.30
C CYS A 119 1.64 27.54 4.56
N LEU A 120 2.15 28.73 4.86
CA LEU A 120 1.32 29.90 5.12
C LEU A 120 0.75 30.55 3.83
N SER A 121 1.35 30.26 2.67
CA SER A 121 0.88 30.80 1.39
C SER A 121 -0.27 30.01 0.78
N CYS A 122 -0.39 28.72 1.08
CA CYS A 122 -1.44 27.86 0.50
C CYS A 122 -2.17 26.97 1.52
N GLY A 123 -1.80 27.06 2.79
CA GLY A 123 -2.37 26.28 3.89
C GLY A 123 -2.11 24.78 3.83
N ARG A 124 -1.27 24.29 2.90
CA ARG A 124 -1.00 22.86 2.75
C ARG A 124 -0.19 22.31 3.92
N ASN A 125 -0.56 21.12 4.40
CA ASN A 125 0.33 20.33 5.27
C ASN A 125 1.46 19.74 4.43
N LEU A 126 2.70 20.15 4.70
CA LEU A 126 3.88 19.72 3.96
C LEU A 126 4.46 18.40 4.49
N ARG A 127 4.53 18.26 5.81
CA ARG A 127 5.04 17.05 6.49
C ARG A 127 4.71 17.07 7.98
N ASP A 128 4.64 15.86 8.54
CA ASP A 128 4.53 15.67 9.98
C ASP A 128 5.92 15.82 10.64
N ARG A 129 5.94 16.41 11.84
CA ARG A 129 7.14 16.59 12.68
C ARG A 129 7.02 15.77 13.94
N ARG A 130 8.12 15.17 14.38
CA ARG A 130 8.16 14.48 15.68
C ARG A 130 8.08 15.53 16.79
N LYS A 131 7.23 15.27 17.79
CA LYS A 131 7.11 16.13 18.98
C LYS A 131 8.45 16.31 19.71
N ALA A 132 9.27 15.24 19.74
CA ALA A 132 10.61 15.26 20.33
C ALA A 132 11.55 16.28 19.67
N ASP A 133 11.37 16.57 18.37
CA ASP A 133 12.18 17.54 17.62
C ASP A 133 11.52 18.94 17.59
N SER A 134 10.43 19.15 18.35
CA SER A 134 9.58 20.34 18.32
C SER A 134 9.44 20.96 19.71
N PRO A 135 10.44 21.71 20.20
CA PRO A 135 10.38 22.31 21.54
C PRO A 135 9.20 23.27 21.70
N GLY A 136 8.45 23.12 22.80
CA GLY A 136 7.29 23.96 23.11
C GLY A 136 6.09 23.75 22.19
N TRP A 137 6.01 22.58 21.52
CA TRP A 137 4.95 22.26 20.56
C TRP A 137 3.54 22.43 21.10
N GLU A 138 3.34 22.30 22.42
CA GLU A 138 2.07 22.49 23.12
C GLU A 138 1.49 23.89 22.89
N HIS A 139 2.34 24.85 22.54
CA HIS A 139 1.99 26.26 22.33
C HIS A 139 1.95 26.65 20.84
N TYR A 140 2.19 25.71 19.92
CA TYR A 140 2.16 26.05 18.49
C TYR A 140 0.74 26.42 18.05
N PRO A 141 0.60 27.34 17.07
CA PRO A 141 -0.71 27.70 16.54
C PRO A 141 -1.46 26.49 16.01
N ILE A 142 -2.78 26.51 16.09
CA ILE A 142 -3.61 25.45 15.53
C ILE A 142 -3.50 25.46 14.01
N PHE A 143 -3.45 24.27 13.40
CA PHE A 143 -3.48 24.09 11.96
C PHE A 143 -4.70 24.79 11.37
N ASP A 144 -4.46 25.78 10.52
CA ASP A 144 -5.50 26.67 10.04
C ASP A 144 -6.02 26.19 8.70
N LYS A 145 -7.20 25.56 8.73
CA LYS A 145 -7.85 25.08 7.51
C LYS A 145 -8.37 26.22 6.63
N SER A 146 -8.51 27.44 7.15
CA SER A 146 -9.06 28.57 6.40
C SER A 146 -8.09 29.12 5.36
N ILE A 147 -6.78 28.99 5.59
CA ILE A 147 -5.75 29.36 4.62
C ILE A 147 -5.45 28.26 3.60
N GLN A 148 -6.13 27.12 3.68
CA GLN A 148 -5.98 26.04 2.71
C GLN A 148 -6.60 26.45 1.38
N ARG A 149 -5.85 26.29 0.28
CA ARG A 149 -6.36 26.58 -1.07
C ARG A 149 -7.71 25.91 -1.28
N VAL A 150 -8.65 26.69 -1.81
CA VAL A 150 -9.99 26.20 -2.18
C VAL A 150 -9.86 25.00 -3.12
N GLU A 151 -8.96 25.07 -4.10
CA GLU A 151 -8.63 23.98 -5.04
C GLU A 151 -8.22 22.67 -4.34
N ASP A 152 -7.35 22.72 -3.31
CA ASP A 152 -6.94 21.55 -2.53
C ASP A 152 -8.14 20.92 -1.81
N ASN A 153 -9.04 21.76 -1.30
CA ASN A 153 -10.23 21.29 -0.60
C ASN A 153 -11.29 20.74 -1.56
N GLU A 154 -11.55 21.41 -2.69
CA GLU A 154 -12.47 20.96 -3.73
C GLU A 154 -12.03 19.63 -4.33
N TYR A 155 -10.75 19.50 -4.69
CA TYR A 155 -10.20 18.24 -5.20
C TYR A 155 -10.29 17.12 -4.16
N ARG A 156 -10.00 17.40 -2.88
CA ARG A 156 -10.13 16.42 -1.81
C ARG A 156 -11.58 15.97 -1.63
N VAL A 157 -12.53 16.90 -1.57
CA VAL A 157 -13.97 16.60 -1.42
C VAL A 157 -14.49 15.83 -2.63
N TRP A 158 -14.06 16.19 -3.84
CA TRP A 158 -14.39 15.46 -5.06
C TRP A 158 -13.87 14.01 -5.01
N CYS A 159 -12.62 13.80 -4.59
CA CYS A 159 -12.04 12.47 -4.42
C CYS A 159 -12.79 11.65 -3.37
N GLU A 160 -13.21 12.27 -2.26
CA GLU A 160 -13.97 11.63 -1.18
C GLU A 160 -15.33 11.13 -1.70
N LYS A 161 -16.11 12.02 -2.34
CA LYS A 161 -17.40 11.67 -2.97
C LYS A 161 -17.27 10.62 -4.08
N ARG A 162 -16.23 10.72 -4.92
CA ARG A 162 -15.92 9.68 -5.91
C ARG A 162 -15.61 8.34 -5.24
N GLY A 163 -14.90 8.37 -4.12
CA GLY A 163 -14.60 7.18 -3.31
C GLY A 163 -15.85 6.57 -2.65
N GLU A 164 -16.85 7.39 -2.33
CA GLU A 164 -18.15 6.92 -1.83
C GLU A 164 -18.89 6.09 -2.89
N VAL A 165 -18.86 6.49 -4.16
CA VAL A 165 -19.43 5.71 -5.28
C VAL A 165 -18.82 4.30 -5.34
N VAL A 166 -17.49 4.20 -5.21
CA VAL A 166 -16.78 2.91 -5.17
C VAL A 166 -17.22 2.10 -3.94
N SER A 167 -17.22 2.73 -2.78
CA SER A 167 -17.54 2.09 -1.50
C SER A 167 -18.99 1.61 -1.43
N GLU A 168 -19.93 2.33 -2.02
CA GLU A 168 -21.33 1.93 -2.14
C GLU A 168 -21.50 0.73 -3.08
N HIS A 169 -20.90 0.76 -4.28
CA HIS A 169 -20.93 -0.37 -5.19
C HIS A 169 -20.33 -1.65 -4.56
N LEU A 170 -19.15 -1.54 -3.93
CA LEU A 170 -18.52 -2.68 -3.24
C LEU A 170 -19.34 -3.22 -2.06
N ARG A 171 -20.08 -2.36 -1.35
CA ARG A 171 -20.97 -2.79 -0.25
C ARG A 171 -22.19 -3.53 -0.75
N ASN A 172 -22.79 -3.08 -1.86
CA ASN A 172 -24.01 -3.70 -2.39
C ASN A 172 -23.77 -5.09 -2.98
N ASN A 173 -22.55 -5.37 -3.46
CA ASN A 173 -22.21 -6.63 -4.13
C ASN A 173 -21.63 -7.70 -3.19
N ARG A 174 -21.60 -7.45 -1.88
CA ARG A 174 -21.10 -8.39 -0.87
C ARG A 174 -22.08 -8.58 0.27
N THR A 175 -22.34 -9.84 0.63
CA THR A 175 -23.24 -10.20 1.74
C THR A 175 -22.52 -10.62 3.02
N TYR A 176 -21.18 -10.53 3.06
CA TYR A 176 -20.35 -10.98 4.18
C TYR A 176 -19.40 -9.89 4.69
N ALA A 177 -19.11 -9.92 5.99
CA ALA A 177 -18.19 -8.97 6.63
C ALA A 177 -16.73 -9.41 6.50
N ASN A 178 -15.84 -8.45 6.19
CA ASN A 178 -14.39 -8.65 6.17
C ASN A 178 -13.80 -8.74 7.58
N PHE A 179 -12.57 -9.25 7.69
CA PHE A 179 -11.81 -9.23 8.93
C PHE A 179 -11.59 -7.79 9.43
N ASN A 180 -12.08 -7.51 10.64
CA ASN A 180 -11.91 -6.22 11.31
C ASN A 180 -10.68 -6.25 12.22
N ARG A 181 -9.56 -5.70 11.74
CA ARG A 181 -8.31 -5.67 12.51
C ARG A 181 -8.43 -4.86 13.81
N GLU A 182 -9.16 -3.74 13.80
CA GLU A 182 -9.28 -2.89 14.99
C GLU A 182 -10.01 -3.61 16.12
N GLU A 183 -11.10 -4.29 15.79
CA GLU A 183 -11.86 -5.10 16.73
C GLU A 183 -11.04 -6.31 17.22
N PHE A 184 -10.32 -6.97 16.31
CA PHE A 184 -9.39 -8.04 16.68
C PHE A 184 -8.33 -7.57 17.67
N VAL A 185 -7.69 -6.43 17.43
CA VAL A 185 -6.66 -5.87 18.33
C VAL A 185 -7.26 -5.58 19.69
N LYS A 186 -8.46 -4.96 19.74
CA LYS A 186 -9.18 -4.67 21.00
C LYS A 186 -9.48 -5.92 21.81
N GLU A 187 -9.80 -7.04 21.16
CA GLU A 187 -10.06 -8.31 21.85
C GLU A 187 -8.77 -9.00 22.28
N TYR A 188 -7.77 -9.04 21.40
CA TYR A 188 -6.46 -9.64 21.65
C TYR A 188 -5.78 -9.01 22.88
N THR A 189 -5.84 -7.69 23.01
CA THR A 189 -5.21 -6.95 24.11
C THR A 189 -5.84 -7.22 25.47
N LYS A 190 -7.09 -7.71 25.54
CA LYS A 190 -7.73 -8.10 26.81
C LYS A 190 -7.03 -9.30 27.46
N THR A 191 -6.54 -10.23 26.65
CA THR A 191 -5.85 -11.45 27.10
C THR A 191 -4.34 -11.37 26.95
N ASN A 192 -3.84 -10.43 26.14
CA ASN A 192 -2.43 -10.19 25.88
C ASN A 192 -2.13 -8.69 26.01
N PRO A 193 -2.07 -8.15 27.24
CA PRO A 193 -1.93 -6.71 27.46
C PRO A 193 -0.71 -6.16 26.74
N GLU A 194 -0.88 -4.99 26.13
CA GLU A 194 0.20 -4.30 25.41
C GLU A 194 1.28 -3.85 26.41
N PRO A 195 2.55 -4.23 26.18
CA PRO A 195 3.66 -3.75 27.01
C PRO A 195 3.97 -2.29 26.71
N THR A 196 4.73 -1.66 27.60
CA THR A 196 5.16 -0.27 27.45
C THR A 196 5.79 0.01 26.08
N TYR A 197 5.28 1.03 25.39
CA TYR A 197 5.83 1.45 24.11
C TYR A 197 7.19 2.16 24.30
N PRO A 198 8.28 1.71 23.65
CA PRO A 198 9.62 2.17 23.98
C PRO A 198 9.99 3.55 23.38
N GLU A 199 9.23 4.11 22.44
CA GLU A 199 9.66 5.35 21.76
C GLU A 199 9.30 6.63 22.54
N TYR A 200 8.30 6.61 23.42
CA TYR A 200 7.90 7.77 24.23
C TYR A 200 8.10 7.48 25.73
N CYS A 201 8.37 8.53 26.51
CA CYS A 201 8.60 8.40 27.96
C CYS A 201 7.84 9.50 28.70
N ASP A 202 6.53 9.34 28.75
CA ASP A 202 5.62 10.16 29.54
C ASP A 202 5.18 9.41 30.82
N HIS A 203 5.99 8.43 31.24
CA HIS A 203 5.70 7.57 32.38
C HIS A 203 5.91 8.32 33.70
N PRO A 204 4.99 8.20 34.67
CA PRO A 204 5.06 8.98 35.91
C PRO A 204 6.10 8.47 36.92
N GLN A 205 6.69 7.30 36.67
CA GLN A 205 7.59 6.63 37.60
C GLN A 205 9.05 6.82 37.19
N THR A 206 9.73 7.72 37.90
CA THR A 206 11.15 7.97 37.75
C THR A 206 11.86 7.83 39.09
N GLU A 207 13.11 7.38 39.06
CA GLU A 207 13.99 7.32 40.23
C GLU A 207 15.27 8.09 39.93
N LEU A 208 15.83 8.74 40.96
CA LEU A 208 17.17 9.30 40.86
C LEU A 208 18.19 8.16 40.93
N THR A 209 18.99 8.02 39.88
CA THR A 209 20.01 6.98 39.77
C THR A 209 21.37 7.57 39.42
N LEU A 210 22.42 6.79 39.69
CA LEU A 210 23.80 7.11 39.33
C LEU A 210 24.16 6.42 38.01
N ARG A 211 24.36 7.22 36.96
CA ARG A 211 24.82 6.73 35.65
C ARG A 211 26.33 6.94 35.47
N LYS A 212 27.01 5.88 35.04
CA LYS A 212 28.46 5.88 34.74
C LYS A 212 28.67 6.02 33.24
N PHE A 213 29.21 7.16 32.79
CA PHE A 213 29.63 7.34 31.40
C PHE A 213 31.09 6.91 31.17
N SER A 214 31.91 7.00 32.20
CA SER A 214 33.29 6.51 32.22
C SER A 214 33.71 6.25 33.68
N PRO A 215 34.87 5.60 33.95
CA PRO A 215 35.32 5.33 35.32
C PRO A 215 35.42 6.57 36.22
N SER A 216 35.67 7.75 35.62
CA SER A 216 35.79 9.04 36.32
C SER A 216 34.58 9.97 36.14
N ASN A 217 33.61 9.60 35.29
CA ASN A 217 32.45 10.44 34.97
C ASN A 217 31.13 9.80 35.41
N LEU A 218 30.68 10.21 36.61
CA LEU A 218 29.40 9.87 37.20
C LEU A 218 28.44 11.05 37.07
N SER A 219 27.20 10.78 36.67
CA SER A 219 26.11 11.77 36.68
C SER A 219 24.92 11.25 37.46
N VAL A 220 24.23 12.14 38.17
CA VAL A 220 22.92 11.84 38.74
C VAL A 220 21.88 12.11 37.67
N VAL A 221 21.03 11.14 37.41
CA VAL A 221 20.01 11.20 36.36
C VAL A 221 18.68 10.72 36.90
N GLU A 222 17.59 11.19 36.31
CA GLU A 222 16.29 10.55 36.50
C GLU A 222 16.16 9.41 35.47
N GLN A 223 16.06 8.18 35.96
CA GLN A 223 15.75 7.01 35.15
C GLN A 223 14.27 6.68 35.26
N CYS A 224 13.63 6.50 34.11
CA CYS A 224 12.27 5.97 34.06
C CYS A 224 12.26 4.49 34.46
N GLN A 225 11.49 4.15 35.49
CA GLN A 225 11.38 2.78 36.00
C GLN A 225 10.49 1.88 35.13
N VAL A 226 9.77 2.48 34.17
CA VAL A 226 8.85 1.75 33.28
C VAL A 226 9.47 1.43 31.92
N CYS A 227 10.32 2.32 31.38
CA CYS A 227 10.95 2.14 30.08
C CYS A 227 12.47 2.25 30.06
N GLY A 228 13.11 2.45 31.22
CA GLY A 228 14.57 2.47 31.36
C GLY A 228 15.28 3.71 30.81
N LYS A 229 14.56 4.64 30.16
CA LYS A 229 15.17 5.83 29.57
C LYS A 229 15.79 6.75 30.62
N HIS A 230 16.89 7.36 30.23
CA HIS A 230 17.40 8.56 30.87
C HIS A 230 16.46 9.74 30.53
N VAL A 231 15.67 10.18 31.50
CA VAL A 231 14.70 11.27 31.35
C VAL A 231 15.40 12.62 31.33
N ARG A 232 16.22 12.91 32.35
CA ARG A 232 17.04 14.12 32.43
C ARG A 232 18.19 13.99 33.43
N SER A 233 19.21 14.83 33.27
CA SER A 233 20.32 14.96 34.22
C SER A 233 19.96 15.91 35.36
N ILE A 234 20.34 15.55 36.58
CA ILE A 234 20.12 16.35 37.78
C ILE A 234 21.45 16.89 38.32
N PRO A 235 21.56 18.20 38.64
CA PRO A 235 22.78 18.75 39.23
C PRO A 235 23.10 18.10 40.57
N LYS A 236 24.31 17.57 40.74
CA LYS A 236 24.76 16.90 41.99
C LYS A 236 24.50 17.71 43.27
N LYS A 237 24.62 19.04 43.18
CA LYS A 237 24.41 19.97 44.30
C LYS A 237 22.99 19.98 44.88
N THR A 238 21.99 19.48 44.13
CA THR A 238 20.59 19.45 44.57
C THR A 238 20.21 18.13 45.24
N VAL A 239 21.16 17.22 45.41
CA VAL A 239 20.94 15.88 45.97
C VAL A 239 21.71 15.78 47.29
N LEU A 240 20.98 15.51 48.37
CA LEU A 240 21.53 15.48 49.74
C LEU A 240 22.50 14.31 49.96
N ASP A 241 22.13 13.12 49.49
CA ASP A 241 22.97 11.92 49.57
C ASP A 241 23.06 11.25 48.21
N ILE A 242 24.19 11.48 47.53
CA ILE A 242 24.46 10.90 46.22
C ILE A 242 24.87 9.43 46.35
N ASN A 243 25.53 9.06 47.45
CA ASN A 243 26.10 7.72 47.61
C ASN A 243 25.02 6.68 47.92
N SER A 244 23.84 7.10 48.37
CA SER A 244 22.69 6.23 48.60
C SER A 244 21.86 5.95 47.35
N LEU A 245 22.15 6.58 46.20
CA LEU A 245 21.37 6.39 44.98
C LEU A 245 21.64 5.03 44.32
N SER A 246 20.58 4.41 43.81
CA SER A 246 20.64 3.20 42.99
C SER A 246 21.47 3.44 41.71
N ALA A 247 22.13 2.39 41.20
CA ALA A 247 22.82 2.48 39.91
C ALA A 247 21.80 2.59 38.76
N PHE A 248 22.13 3.32 37.70
CA PHE A 248 21.34 3.35 36.47
C PHE A 248 21.32 1.96 35.83
N ASP A 249 20.12 1.44 35.55
CA ASP A 249 19.97 0.18 34.82
C ASP A 249 20.18 0.42 33.32
N GLU A 250 21.39 0.13 32.82
CA GLU A 250 21.74 0.29 31.40
C GLU A 250 20.97 -0.65 30.47
N ASN A 251 20.33 -1.70 31.00
CA ASN A 251 19.67 -2.73 30.19
C ASN A 251 18.14 -2.57 30.13
N LEU A 252 17.53 -1.87 31.10
CA LEU A 252 16.07 -1.78 31.21
C LEU A 252 15.40 -1.24 29.94
N GLU A 253 16.02 -0.27 29.26
CA GLU A 253 15.49 0.29 28.01
C GLU A 253 15.50 -0.74 26.88
N GLU A 254 16.60 -1.48 26.73
CA GLU A 254 16.73 -2.54 25.73
C GLU A 254 15.78 -3.71 26.01
N GLN A 255 15.67 -4.12 27.28
CA GLN A 255 14.74 -5.17 27.70
C GLN A 255 13.29 -4.78 27.40
N THR A 256 12.88 -3.56 27.76
CA THR A 256 11.52 -3.06 27.46
C THR A 256 11.25 -3.03 25.97
N ARG A 257 12.22 -2.56 25.18
CA ARG A 257 12.15 -2.57 23.70
C ARG A 257 11.98 -3.98 23.16
N ASN A 258 12.75 -4.95 23.65
CA ASN A 258 12.68 -6.34 23.21
C ASN A 258 11.34 -6.99 23.56
N ILE A 259 10.79 -6.73 24.75
CA ILE A 259 9.46 -7.20 25.16
C ILE A 259 8.39 -6.66 24.21
N TRP A 260 8.43 -5.36 23.89
CA TRP A 260 7.49 -4.76 22.96
C TRP A 260 7.60 -5.36 21.55
N ILE A 261 8.82 -5.54 21.02
CA ILE A 261 9.05 -6.16 19.71
C ILE A 261 8.44 -7.57 19.67
N GLN A 262 8.69 -8.38 20.69
CA GLN A 262 8.15 -9.74 20.79
C GLN A 262 6.62 -9.74 20.83
N TRP A 263 6.01 -8.85 21.64
CA TRP A 263 4.57 -8.72 21.70
C TRP A 263 3.97 -8.28 20.36
N ASN A 264 4.53 -7.26 19.72
CA ASN A 264 4.06 -6.75 18.44
C ASN A 264 4.15 -7.82 17.33
N ASN A 265 5.21 -8.63 17.35
CA ASN A 265 5.35 -9.79 16.45
C ASN A 265 4.25 -10.84 16.69
N ARG A 266 3.92 -11.14 17.96
CA ARG A 266 2.82 -12.06 18.30
C ARG A 266 1.47 -11.53 17.86
N LEU A 267 1.17 -10.26 18.12
CA LEU A 267 -0.06 -9.60 17.65
C LEU A 267 -0.17 -9.66 16.13
N HIS A 268 0.90 -9.33 15.42
CA HIS A 268 0.94 -9.38 13.96
C HIS A 268 0.64 -10.79 13.43
N ASN A 269 1.31 -11.81 13.98
CA ASN A 269 1.12 -13.19 13.57
C ASN A 269 -0.29 -13.70 13.89
N ALA A 270 -0.82 -13.38 15.07
CA ALA A 270 -2.19 -13.75 15.45
C ALA A 270 -3.23 -13.07 14.56
N SER A 271 -3.07 -11.79 14.28
CA SER A 271 -3.95 -11.04 13.37
C SER A 271 -3.88 -11.60 11.94
N LYS A 272 -2.69 -11.93 11.44
CA LYS A 272 -2.51 -12.56 10.13
C LYS A 272 -3.22 -13.92 10.07
N LYS A 273 -3.06 -14.75 11.10
CA LYS A 273 -3.71 -16.06 11.19
C LYS A 273 -5.24 -15.93 11.20
N ALA A 274 -5.79 -15.07 12.06
CA ALA A 274 -7.23 -14.85 12.16
C ALA A 274 -7.83 -14.32 10.84
N ASN A 275 -7.10 -13.45 10.12
CA ASN A 275 -7.52 -13.01 8.79
C ASN A 275 -7.56 -14.15 7.77
N LEU A 276 -6.57 -15.04 7.78
CA LEU A 276 -6.56 -16.23 6.90
C LEU A 276 -7.73 -17.17 7.22
N GLU A 277 -7.95 -17.47 8.50
CA GLU A 277 -9.08 -18.28 8.96
C GLU A 277 -10.43 -17.66 8.54
N LYS A 278 -10.55 -16.32 8.59
CA LYS A 278 -11.74 -15.61 8.13
C LYS A 278 -11.95 -15.73 6.61
N ILE A 279 -10.88 -15.61 5.83
CA ILE A 279 -10.91 -15.77 4.36
C ILE A 279 -11.35 -17.19 4.00
N GLU A 280 -10.81 -18.21 4.68
CA GLU A 280 -11.20 -19.61 4.49
C GLU A 280 -12.66 -19.86 4.87
N GLU A 281 -13.13 -19.30 5.99
CA GLU A 281 -14.54 -19.37 6.40
C GLU A 281 -15.46 -18.79 5.31
N ILE A 282 -15.13 -17.60 4.79
CA ILE A 282 -15.90 -16.94 3.72
C ILE A 282 -15.89 -17.81 2.45
N ARG A 283 -14.73 -18.31 2.01
CA ARG A 283 -14.62 -19.18 0.85
C ARG A 283 -15.46 -20.44 1.00
N ARG A 284 -15.48 -21.06 2.19
CA ARG A 284 -16.35 -22.21 2.49
C ARG A 284 -17.82 -21.83 2.36
N LYS A 285 -18.23 -20.70 2.92
CA LYS A 285 -19.62 -20.21 2.83
C LYS A 285 -20.05 -19.95 1.39
N ILE A 286 -19.18 -19.36 0.57
CA ILE A 286 -19.41 -19.17 -0.87
C ILE A 286 -19.57 -20.52 -1.57
N SER A 287 -18.67 -21.47 -1.32
CA SER A 287 -18.73 -22.83 -1.90
C SER A 287 -20.01 -23.59 -1.53
N LEU A 288 -20.63 -23.28 -0.39
CA LEU A 288 -21.87 -23.89 0.07
C LEU A 288 -23.12 -23.08 -0.33
N GLY A 289 -22.95 -21.93 -0.99
CA GLY A 289 -24.04 -21.03 -1.34
C GLY A 289 -24.69 -20.34 -0.12
N GLU A 290 -24.05 -20.37 1.06
CA GLU A 290 -24.53 -19.68 2.27
C GLU A 290 -24.42 -18.16 2.15
N VAL A 291 -23.45 -17.69 1.35
CA VAL A 291 -23.25 -16.26 1.03
C VAL A 291 -22.91 -16.12 -0.44
N THR A 292 -23.27 -14.99 -1.03
CA THR A 292 -22.91 -14.63 -2.39
C THR A 292 -21.74 -13.64 -2.39
N ASP A 293 -20.82 -13.85 -3.31
CA ASP A 293 -19.77 -12.91 -3.70
C ASP A 293 -19.89 -12.73 -5.21
N GLU A 294 -20.69 -11.75 -5.63
CA GLU A 294 -20.77 -11.42 -7.05
C GLU A 294 -19.51 -10.62 -7.39
N ASP A 295 -18.63 -11.19 -8.22
CA ASP A 295 -17.50 -10.46 -8.78
C ASP A 295 -18.03 -9.42 -9.79
N SER A 296 -18.40 -8.27 -9.25
CA SER A 296 -18.89 -7.12 -10.01
C SER A 296 -17.77 -6.27 -10.59
N SER A 297 -16.50 -6.71 -10.47
CA SER A 297 -15.41 -6.04 -11.16
C SER A 297 -15.60 -6.18 -12.66
N THR A 298 -15.07 -5.23 -13.43
CA THR A 298 -15.03 -5.37 -14.90
C THR A 298 -14.43 -6.72 -15.29
N PHE A 299 -13.45 -7.24 -14.53
CA PHE A 299 -12.87 -8.56 -14.81
C PHE A 299 -13.88 -9.70 -14.69
N GLY A 300 -14.63 -9.76 -13.58
CA GLY A 300 -15.59 -10.84 -13.34
C GLY A 300 -16.77 -10.84 -14.30
N THR A 301 -17.25 -9.65 -14.67
CA THR A 301 -18.44 -9.52 -15.52
C THR A 301 -18.13 -9.60 -17.01
N TYR A 302 -16.97 -9.09 -17.45
CA TYR A 302 -16.64 -8.92 -18.87
C TYR A 302 -16.66 -10.22 -19.66
N TYR A 303 -16.16 -11.33 -19.11
CA TYR A 303 -16.07 -12.60 -19.84
C TYR A 303 -17.44 -13.21 -20.21
N ASN A 304 -18.53 -12.76 -19.59
CA ASN A 304 -19.90 -13.21 -19.87
C ASN A 304 -20.66 -12.27 -20.83
N THR A 305 -19.97 -11.31 -21.44
CA THR A 305 -20.59 -10.26 -22.28
C THR A 305 -20.54 -10.59 -23.77
N GLU A 306 -21.42 -9.95 -24.55
CA GLU A 306 -21.40 -10.05 -26.01
C GLU A 306 -20.13 -9.38 -26.59
N GLU A 307 -19.66 -8.30 -25.95
CA GLU A 307 -18.43 -7.59 -26.29
C GLU A 307 -17.20 -8.50 -26.23
N TRP A 308 -17.07 -9.31 -25.17
CA TRP A 308 -16.00 -10.30 -25.08
C TRP A 308 -16.18 -11.41 -26.12
N SER A 309 -17.40 -11.90 -26.35
CA SER A 309 -17.64 -12.92 -27.39
C SER A 309 -17.18 -12.43 -28.77
N LYS A 310 -17.54 -11.20 -29.16
CA LYS A 310 -17.11 -10.57 -30.41
C LYS A 310 -15.59 -10.39 -30.47
N THR A 311 -15.00 -9.94 -29.36
CA THR A 311 -13.55 -9.75 -29.26
C THR A 311 -12.81 -11.08 -29.40
N ARG A 312 -13.23 -12.11 -28.67
CA ARG A 312 -12.68 -13.47 -28.75
C ARG A 312 -12.72 -14.01 -30.18
N ASP A 313 -13.87 -13.93 -30.84
CA ASP A 313 -14.03 -14.41 -32.21
C ASP A 313 -13.18 -13.61 -33.20
N ARG A 314 -13.08 -12.29 -33.03
CA ARG A 314 -12.18 -11.44 -33.84
C ARG A 314 -10.73 -11.90 -33.73
N ILE A 315 -10.25 -12.16 -32.52
CA ILE A 315 -8.86 -12.59 -32.29
C ILE A 315 -8.60 -13.99 -32.83
N LEU A 316 -9.52 -14.94 -32.64
CA LEU A 316 -9.40 -16.27 -33.23
C LEU A 316 -9.40 -16.22 -34.75
N ASN A 317 -10.26 -15.41 -35.37
CA ASN A 317 -10.28 -15.23 -36.82
C ASN A 317 -9.00 -14.57 -37.35
N ARG A 318 -8.47 -13.56 -36.65
CA ARG A 318 -7.20 -12.91 -36.97
C ARG A 318 -6.05 -13.92 -37.04
N ASP A 319 -6.06 -14.88 -36.13
CA ASP A 319 -5.04 -15.91 -35.96
C ASP A 319 -5.37 -17.21 -36.71
N GLU A 320 -6.34 -17.18 -37.63
CA GLU A 320 -6.78 -18.32 -38.45
C GLU A 320 -7.16 -19.56 -37.61
N TRP A 321 -7.67 -19.34 -36.40
CA TRP A 321 -7.97 -20.38 -35.42
C TRP A 321 -6.77 -21.27 -35.07
N GLN A 322 -5.54 -20.76 -35.23
CA GLN A 322 -4.31 -21.46 -34.88
C GLN A 322 -3.69 -20.90 -33.60
N CYS A 323 -3.21 -21.82 -32.75
CA CYS A 323 -2.42 -21.49 -31.58
C CYS A 323 -1.12 -20.83 -32.04
N GLN A 324 -0.86 -19.60 -31.57
CA GLN A 324 0.32 -18.83 -32.00
C GLN A 324 1.64 -19.38 -31.43
N SER A 325 1.58 -20.32 -30.47
CA SER A 325 2.73 -21.05 -29.94
C SER A 325 2.97 -22.37 -30.68
N CYS A 326 2.01 -23.30 -30.65
CA CYS A 326 2.22 -24.67 -31.15
C CYS A 326 1.53 -24.98 -32.49
N HIS A 327 0.83 -24.03 -33.10
CA HIS A 327 0.12 -24.16 -34.38
C HIS A 327 -1.03 -25.19 -34.45
N LYS A 328 -1.36 -25.84 -33.33
CA LYS A 328 -2.60 -26.64 -33.21
C LYS A 328 -3.84 -25.73 -33.20
N PRO A 329 -5.05 -26.27 -33.42
CA PRO A 329 -6.27 -25.46 -33.31
C PRO A 329 -6.35 -24.71 -31.99
N ALA A 330 -6.55 -23.39 -32.05
CA ALA A 330 -6.75 -22.55 -30.88
C ALA A 330 -8.17 -22.72 -30.34
N GLN A 331 -8.31 -22.73 -29.02
CA GLN A 331 -9.60 -22.77 -28.33
C GLN A 331 -9.80 -21.55 -27.41
N CYS A 332 -8.70 -20.89 -27.06
CA CYS A 332 -8.66 -19.80 -26.09
C CYS A 332 -8.02 -18.55 -26.69
N VAL A 333 -8.39 -17.40 -26.13
CA VAL A 333 -7.71 -16.13 -26.34
C VAL A 333 -7.11 -15.73 -25.00
N HIS A 334 -5.80 -15.54 -24.99
CA HIS A 334 -5.02 -15.17 -23.81
C HIS A 334 -4.74 -13.68 -23.79
N HIS A 335 -5.00 -13.01 -22.67
CA HIS A 335 -4.58 -11.64 -22.42
C HIS A 335 -3.10 -11.59 -22.01
N ILE A 336 -2.27 -11.04 -22.89
CA ILE A 336 -0.86 -10.73 -22.61
C ILE A 336 -0.76 -9.61 -21.57
N VAL A 337 -1.58 -8.57 -21.75
CA VAL A 337 -1.72 -7.44 -20.82
C VAL A 337 -3.19 -7.14 -20.54
N TYR A 338 -3.47 -6.59 -19.37
CA TYR A 338 -4.84 -6.30 -18.89
C TYR A 338 -5.11 -4.80 -18.76
N ASP A 339 -4.17 -3.94 -19.16
CA ASP A 339 -4.22 -2.48 -18.96
C ASP A 339 -5.44 -1.81 -19.61
N ARG A 340 -6.03 -2.45 -20.62
CA ARG A 340 -7.16 -1.98 -21.41
C ARG A 340 -8.34 -2.96 -21.37
N LEU A 341 -8.50 -3.76 -20.32
CA LEU A 341 -9.58 -4.73 -20.19
C LEU A 341 -10.95 -4.11 -20.54
N GLY A 342 -11.75 -4.80 -21.37
CA GLY A 342 -13.02 -4.29 -21.90
C GLY A 342 -12.90 -3.38 -23.13
N ARG A 343 -11.70 -2.88 -23.44
CA ARG A 343 -11.38 -2.04 -24.61
C ARG A 343 -9.98 -2.37 -25.14
N GLU A 344 -9.64 -3.64 -25.11
CA GLU A 344 -8.32 -4.15 -25.43
C GLU A 344 -7.92 -3.76 -26.84
N ASN A 345 -6.64 -3.48 -27.04
CA ASN A 345 -6.10 -3.54 -28.39
C ASN A 345 -5.97 -5.02 -28.79
N ASP A 346 -6.14 -5.34 -30.08
CA ASP A 346 -5.96 -6.72 -30.52
C ASP A 346 -4.55 -7.26 -30.19
N LEU A 347 -3.52 -6.40 -30.12
CA LEU A 347 -2.18 -6.76 -29.68
C LEU A 347 -2.11 -7.27 -28.23
N ASP A 348 -3.06 -6.90 -27.39
CA ASP A 348 -3.12 -7.36 -26.00
C ASP A 348 -3.52 -8.83 -25.89
N LEU A 349 -3.96 -9.43 -27.01
CA LEU A 349 -4.62 -10.72 -27.06
C LEU A 349 -3.93 -11.65 -28.06
N ILE A 350 -3.74 -12.91 -27.66
CA ILE A 350 -3.12 -13.95 -28.50
C ILE A 350 -3.92 -15.26 -28.46
N SER A 351 -4.15 -15.88 -29.62
CA SER A 351 -4.87 -17.16 -29.69
C SER A 351 -3.98 -18.33 -29.29
N LEU A 352 -4.46 -19.16 -28.37
CA LEU A 352 -3.75 -20.34 -27.87
C LEU A 352 -4.66 -21.57 -27.81
N CYS A 353 -4.05 -22.75 -27.87
CA CYS A 353 -4.74 -23.97 -27.46
C CYS A 353 -4.77 -24.09 -25.94
N HIS A 354 -5.65 -24.93 -25.38
CA HIS A 354 -5.74 -25.12 -23.91
C HIS A 354 -4.38 -25.44 -23.27
N ASN A 355 -3.63 -26.39 -23.82
CA ASN A 355 -2.33 -26.77 -23.26
C ASN A 355 -1.33 -25.61 -23.21
N CYS A 356 -1.23 -24.83 -24.28
CA CYS A 356 -0.33 -23.66 -24.31
C CYS A 356 -0.84 -22.56 -23.36
N HIS A 357 -2.14 -22.33 -23.32
CA HIS A 357 -2.75 -21.35 -22.42
C HIS A 357 -2.48 -21.69 -20.94
N ASP A 358 -2.71 -22.94 -20.56
CA ASP A 358 -2.49 -23.41 -19.19
C ASP A 358 -1.00 -23.45 -18.85
N GLY A 359 -0.15 -23.79 -19.82
CA GLY A 359 1.31 -23.72 -19.68
C GLY A 359 1.83 -22.31 -19.42
N VAL A 360 1.28 -21.31 -20.13
CA VAL A 360 1.58 -19.89 -19.90
C VAL A 360 1.19 -19.49 -18.47
N HIS A 361 -0.03 -19.79 -18.03
CA HIS A 361 -0.46 -19.49 -16.65
C HIS A 361 0.42 -20.20 -15.61
N ALA A 362 0.65 -21.50 -15.78
CA ALA A 362 1.48 -22.28 -14.87
C ALA A 362 2.91 -21.70 -14.77
N TYR A 363 3.50 -21.30 -15.89
CA TYR A 363 4.81 -20.65 -15.88
C TYR A 363 4.75 -19.32 -15.14
N GLN A 364 3.82 -18.44 -15.49
CA GLN A 364 3.70 -17.12 -14.85
C GLN A 364 3.43 -17.20 -13.34
N ASP A 365 2.61 -18.17 -12.89
CA ASP A 365 2.30 -18.38 -11.49
C ASP A 365 3.51 -18.86 -10.67
N THR A 366 4.51 -19.47 -11.31
CA THR A 366 5.78 -19.83 -10.66
C THR A 366 6.74 -18.66 -10.49
N GLN A 367 6.47 -17.53 -11.17
CA GLN A 367 7.32 -16.34 -11.14
C GLN A 367 6.86 -15.35 -10.06
N MET A 368 7.36 -14.11 -10.13
CA MET A 368 6.96 -13.04 -9.21
C MET A 368 5.56 -12.50 -9.52
N TYR A 369 4.88 -11.97 -8.50
CA TYR A 369 3.58 -11.31 -8.68
C TYR A 369 3.65 -10.21 -9.75
N GLY A 370 2.72 -10.26 -10.70
CA GLY A 370 2.65 -9.32 -11.81
C GLY A 370 3.55 -9.64 -13.01
N TYR A 371 4.28 -10.76 -12.99
CA TYR A 371 5.04 -11.25 -14.14
C TYR A 371 4.11 -11.58 -15.32
N ARG A 372 4.48 -11.13 -16.52
CA ARG A 372 3.73 -11.31 -17.77
C ARG A 372 4.68 -11.75 -18.85
N MET A 373 4.42 -12.88 -19.53
CA MET A 373 5.22 -13.35 -20.68
C MET A 373 5.16 -12.34 -21.82
N THR A 374 6.29 -12.11 -22.49
CA THR A 374 6.27 -11.32 -23.74
C THR A 374 5.59 -12.13 -24.84
N PRO A 375 5.08 -11.48 -25.90
CA PRO A 375 4.53 -12.22 -27.03
C PRO A 375 5.53 -13.22 -27.62
N SER A 376 6.81 -12.83 -27.77
CA SER A 376 7.85 -13.73 -28.26
C SER A 376 8.07 -14.93 -27.35
N GLU A 377 8.15 -14.72 -26.03
CA GLU A 377 8.29 -15.83 -25.09
C GLU A 377 7.10 -16.80 -25.16
N ILE A 378 5.86 -16.29 -25.27
CA ILE A 378 4.66 -17.13 -25.43
C ILE A 378 4.75 -17.97 -26.71
N MET A 379 5.11 -17.34 -27.84
CA MET A 379 5.18 -18.02 -29.14
C MET A 379 6.27 -19.10 -29.19
N HIS A 380 7.40 -18.89 -28.50
CA HIS A 380 8.53 -19.83 -28.54
C HIS A 380 8.53 -20.86 -27.39
N SER A 381 7.65 -20.69 -26.40
CA SER A 381 7.51 -21.67 -25.32
C SER A 381 6.83 -22.94 -25.80
N ARG A 382 7.47 -24.08 -25.54
CA ARG A 382 6.91 -25.41 -25.78
C ARG A 382 6.52 -26.01 -24.44
N PHE A 383 5.28 -25.75 -24.04
CA PHE A 383 4.66 -26.29 -22.83
C PHE A 383 4.23 -27.74 -22.99
#